data_AF-A0A957UE48-F1
#
_entry.id   AF-A0A957UE48-F1
#
_cell.length_a   1.000
_cell.length_b   1.000
_cell.length_c   1.000
_cell.angle_alpha   90.00
_cell.angle_beta   90.00
_cell.angle_gamma   90.00
#
_symmetry.space_group_name_H-M   'P 1'
#
loop_
_entity.id
_entity.type
_entity.pdbx_description
1 polymer ?
#
loop_
_entity_poly.entity_id
_entity_poly.type
_entity_poly.pdbx_seq_one_letter_code
_entity_poly.pdbx_strand_id
1 'polypeptide(L)'
;MPNADISWTYIADQINRKKCTPVISNQLILSSLYPAEDVATEWAKSAAYPLADSDNIALVAQYLSVTYRDNYRAKTEYLQFLKQRYLAAAEQDTSIDATVLDQVRRERGLSLSQLAGERLGYPPAGEQENALNLLAAFDMPIYLTTTPHLFLEIALRNLGKRPRTEVYAWHEALEEVIPPEYKTDPDFQPSADEPLVYHLHGLDEYPDSLVLTEEDHLDFLGNVIHDFREIGKMPNAVR
;
A
#
# COMPACT_ATOMS: atom_id res chain seq x y z
N MET A 1 1.48 -33.13 -15.89
CA MET A 1 1.14 -31.74 -15.51
C MET A 1 0.18 -31.23 -16.55
N PRO A 2 -1.07 -30.85 -16.23
CA PRO A 2 -1.88 -30.14 -17.21
C PRO A 2 -1.16 -28.82 -17.53
N ASN A 3 -1.04 -28.48 -18.82
CA ASN A 3 -0.56 -27.17 -19.24
C ASN A 3 -1.44 -26.11 -18.58
N ALA A 4 -0.88 -25.41 -17.60
CA ALA A 4 -1.53 -24.28 -16.94
C ALA A 4 -1.45 -23.05 -17.84
N ASP A 5 -1.98 -23.15 -19.06
CA ASP A 5 -2.17 -21.97 -19.89
C ASP A 5 -3.22 -21.10 -19.21
N ILE A 6 -2.81 -19.92 -18.77
CA ILE A 6 -3.69 -18.93 -18.16
C ILE A 6 -4.78 -18.58 -19.18
N SER A 7 -6.03 -18.86 -18.83
CA SER A 7 -7.18 -18.47 -19.66
C SER A 7 -7.46 -16.97 -19.51
N TRP A 8 -6.75 -16.16 -20.28
CA TRP A 8 -6.93 -14.70 -20.31
C TRP A 8 -8.36 -14.29 -20.64
N THR A 9 -9.05 -15.07 -21.47
CA THR A 9 -10.46 -14.83 -21.81
C THR A 9 -11.39 -15.02 -20.63
N TYR A 10 -11.14 -16.02 -19.77
CA TYR A 10 -11.91 -16.23 -18.55
C TYR A 10 -11.70 -15.10 -17.53
N ILE A 11 -10.44 -14.68 -17.34
CA ILE A 11 -10.10 -13.56 -16.44
C ILE A 11 -10.80 -12.27 -16.93
N ALA A 12 -10.69 -11.95 -18.22
CA ALA A 12 -11.36 -10.79 -18.81
C ALA A 12 -12.89 -10.85 -18.64
N ASP A 13 -13.51 -12.03 -18.79
CA ASP A 13 -14.94 -12.21 -18.54
C ASP A 13 -15.30 -11.97 -17.06
N GLN A 14 -14.50 -12.45 -16.11
CA GLN A 14 -14.73 -12.17 -14.68
C GLN A 14 -14.60 -10.69 -14.36
N ILE A 15 -13.60 -10.02 -14.95
CA ILE A 15 -13.39 -8.57 -14.80
C ILE A 15 -14.62 -7.81 -15.33
N ASN A 16 -15.03 -8.09 -16.57
CA ASN A 16 -16.19 -7.42 -17.19
C ASN A 16 -17.51 -7.66 -16.43
N ARG A 17 -17.65 -8.83 -15.80
CA ARG A 17 -18.82 -9.18 -14.97
C ARG A 17 -18.73 -8.65 -13.54
N LYS A 18 -17.62 -8.00 -13.15
CA LYS A 18 -17.35 -7.54 -11.78
C LYS A 18 -17.43 -8.70 -10.77
N LYS A 19 -16.98 -9.89 -11.18
CA LYS A 19 -16.96 -11.13 -10.39
C LYS A 19 -15.58 -11.48 -9.85
N CYS A 20 -14.72 -10.47 -9.71
CA CYS A 20 -13.42 -10.61 -9.09
C CYS A 20 -13.18 -9.43 -8.14
N THR A 21 -12.44 -9.71 -7.07
CA THR A 21 -11.93 -8.68 -6.15
C THR A 21 -10.42 -8.60 -6.35
N PRO A 22 -9.89 -7.51 -6.92
CA PRO A 22 -8.45 -7.33 -7.05
C PRO A 22 -7.78 -7.32 -5.68
N VAL A 23 -6.67 -8.05 -5.56
CA VAL A 23 -5.78 -8.02 -4.38
C VAL A 23 -4.45 -7.44 -4.83
N ILE A 24 -4.12 -6.24 -4.35
CA ILE A 24 -2.93 -5.49 -4.75
C ILE A 24 -1.86 -5.64 -3.67
N SER A 25 -0.72 -6.20 -4.05
CA SER A 25 0.43 -6.30 -3.16
C SER A 25 1.23 -4.99 -3.15
N ASN A 26 1.84 -4.66 -2.00
CA ASN A 26 2.84 -3.59 -1.92
C ASN A 26 3.99 -3.75 -2.93
N GLN A 27 4.30 -4.99 -3.32
CA GLN A 27 5.33 -5.26 -4.34
C GLN A 27 5.02 -4.56 -5.67
N LEU A 28 3.75 -4.42 -6.05
CA LEU A 28 3.36 -3.68 -7.25
C LEU A 28 3.81 -2.23 -7.16
N ILE A 29 3.55 -1.59 -6.01
CA ILE A 29 3.92 -0.19 -5.76
C ILE A 29 5.44 -0.03 -5.75
N LEU A 30 6.14 -0.88 -4.97
CA LEU A 30 7.60 -0.81 -4.87
C LEU A 30 8.28 -1.00 -6.24
N SER A 31 7.82 -1.97 -7.03
CA SER A 31 8.37 -2.21 -8.38
C SER A 31 8.08 -1.06 -9.36
N SER A 32 6.99 -0.33 -9.14
CA SER A 32 6.61 0.80 -10.00
C SER A 32 7.36 2.09 -9.63
N LEU A 33 7.62 2.31 -8.33
CA LEU A 33 8.37 3.48 -7.85
C LEU A 33 9.89 3.30 -7.95
N TYR A 34 10.39 2.06 -7.80
CA TYR A 34 11.82 1.74 -7.73
C TYR A 34 12.18 0.59 -8.70
N PRO A 35 11.93 0.72 -10.02
CA PRO A 35 12.06 -0.39 -10.97
C PRO A 35 13.49 -0.93 -11.14
N ALA A 36 14.50 -0.13 -10.82
CA ALA A 36 15.92 -0.52 -10.93
C ALA A 36 16.50 -1.07 -9.63
N GLU A 37 15.71 -1.16 -8.56
CA GLU A 37 16.19 -1.48 -7.22
C GLU A 37 15.39 -2.61 -6.58
N ASP A 38 16.09 -3.49 -5.87
CA ASP A 38 15.45 -4.31 -4.86
C ASP A 38 15.45 -3.51 -3.55
N VAL A 39 14.29 -2.93 -3.24
CA VAL A 39 14.06 -2.09 -2.06
C VAL A 39 14.49 -2.77 -0.76
N ALA A 40 14.26 -4.08 -0.63
CA ALA A 40 14.63 -4.80 0.59
C ALA A 40 16.14 -4.89 0.73
N THR A 41 16.82 -5.31 -0.35
CA THR A 41 18.29 -5.40 -0.40
C THR A 41 18.94 -4.02 -0.16
N GLU A 42 18.38 -2.96 -0.74
CA GLU A 42 18.90 -1.60 -0.58
C GLU A 42 18.68 -1.05 0.83
N TRP A 43 17.54 -1.33 1.45
CA TRP A 43 17.30 -0.96 2.83
C TRP A 43 18.20 -1.75 3.79
N ALA A 44 18.36 -3.06 3.57
CA ALA A 44 19.24 -3.93 4.33
C ALA A 44 20.69 -3.41 4.35
N LYS A 45 21.21 -2.97 3.20
CA LYS A 45 22.53 -2.33 3.10
C LYS A 45 22.61 -1.05 3.94
N SER A 46 21.59 -0.19 3.85
CA SER A 46 21.55 1.07 4.59
C SER A 46 21.49 0.87 6.12
N ALA A 47 20.83 -0.21 6.55
CA ALA A 47 20.67 -0.61 7.94
C ALA A 47 21.85 -1.45 8.48
N ALA A 48 22.85 -1.75 7.64
CA ALA A 48 23.92 -2.69 7.94
C ALA A 48 23.40 -4.05 8.46
N TYR A 49 22.34 -4.57 7.83
CA TYR A 49 21.75 -5.86 8.15
C TYR A 49 22.79 -6.99 7.97
N PRO A 50 23.00 -7.84 8.99
CA PRO A 50 24.15 -8.75 9.02
C PRO A 50 23.92 -10.13 8.38
N LEU A 51 22.67 -10.48 8.04
CA LEU A 51 22.31 -11.82 7.57
C LEU A 51 22.22 -11.89 6.03
N ALA A 52 22.15 -13.12 5.49
CA ALA A 52 22.27 -13.39 4.06
C ALA A 52 20.97 -13.14 3.27
N ASP A 53 19.84 -13.12 3.96
CA ASP A 53 18.45 -12.91 3.54
C ASP A 53 18.11 -11.41 3.47
N SER A 54 19.00 -10.63 2.88
CA SER A 54 18.85 -9.18 2.75
C SER A 54 17.70 -8.75 1.83
N ASP A 55 17.16 -9.66 1.03
CA ASP A 55 16.00 -9.48 0.14
C ASP A 55 14.65 -9.63 0.88
N ASN A 56 14.66 -10.01 2.16
CA ASN A 56 13.45 -10.13 2.97
C ASN A 56 13.22 -8.88 3.83
N ILE A 57 12.32 -8.00 3.36
CA ILE A 57 11.97 -6.76 4.06
C ILE A 57 11.52 -6.98 5.51
N ALA A 58 10.80 -8.06 5.79
CA ALA A 58 10.26 -8.31 7.12
C ALA A 58 11.35 -8.69 8.13
N LEU A 59 12.37 -9.41 7.69
CA LEU A 59 13.51 -9.77 8.54
C LEU A 59 14.45 -8.59 8.77
N VAL A 60 14.61 -7.71 7.77
CA VAL A 60 15.35 -6.45 7.93
C VAL A 60 14.64 -5.56 8.97
N ALA A 61 13.32 -5.42 8.84
CA ALA A 61 12.51 -4.66 9.81
C ALA A 61 12.57 -5.27 11.21
N GLN A 62 12.46 -6.60 11.33
CA GLN A 62 12.58 -7.32 12.60
C GLN A 62 13.94 -7.12 13.25
N TYR A 63 15.02 -7.16 12.47
CA TYR A 63 16.36 -6.88 13.00
C TYR A 63 16.46 -5.47 13.57
N LEU A 64 15.93 -4.47 12.86
CA LEU A 64 15.94 -3.09 13.34
C LEU A 64 15.06 -2.91 14.58
N SER A 65 13.86 -3.51 14.61
CA SER A 65 12.95 -3.40 15.76
C SER A 65 13.59 -3.97 17.03
N VAL A 66 14.27 -5.12 16.93
CA VAL A 66 14.99 -5.76 18.05
C VAL A 66 16.23 -4.96 18.44
N THR A 67 16.98 -4.46 17.46
CA THR A 67 18.21 -3.68 17.70
C THR A 67 17.91 -2.38 18.41
N TYR A 68 16.84 -1.68 18.02
CA TYR A 68 16.41 -0.44 18.63
C TYR A 68 15.56 -0.65 19.89
N ARG A 69 14.97 -1.85 20.05
CA ARG A 69 13.90 -2.14 21.02
C ARG A 69 12.71 -1.22 20.83
N ASP A 70 12.40 -0.93 19.57
CA ASP A 70 11.41 0.05 19.16
C ASP A 70 10.88 -0.31 17.77
N ASN A 71 9.71 -0.97 17.74
CA ASN A 71 9.06 -1.38 16.49
C ASN A 71 8.60 -0.17 15.68
N TYR A 72 8.04 0.84 16.35
CA TYR A 72 7.61 2.09 15.73
C TYR A 72 8.78 2.79 15.00
N ARG A 73 9.96 2.81 15.62
CA ARG A 73 11.18 3.34 14.98
C ARG A 73 11.57 2.57 13.72
N ALA A 74 11.52 1.24 13.74
CA ALA A 74 11.84 0.44 12.55
C ALA A 74 10.88 0.76 11.38
N LYS A 75 9.58 0.86 11.67
CA LYS A 75 8.54 1.20 10.68
C LYS A 75 8.70 2.62 10.13
N THR A 76 8.95 3.61 10.99
CA THR A 76 9.19 5.00 10.56
C THR A 76 10.47 5.16 9.75
N GLU A 77 11.55 4.47 10.12
CA GLU A 77 12.81 4.47 9.33
C GLU A 77 12.62 3.82 7.95
N TYR A 78 11.82 2.76 7.83
CA TYR A 78 11.45 2.18 6.54
C TYR A 78 10.71 3.18 5.64
N LEU A 79 9.65 3.82 6.16
CA LEU A 79 8.88 4.82 5.41
C LEU A 79 9.77 6.01 5.00
N GLN A 80 10.66 6.44 5.88
CA GLN A 80 11.60 7.51 5.61
C GLN A 80 12.63 7.11 4.54
N PHE A 81 13.10 5.87 4.56
CA PHE A 81 13.99 5.31 3.53
C PHE A 81 13.32 5.35 2.15
N LEU A 82 12.08 4.86 2.02
CA LEU A 82 11.33 4.93 0.76
C LEU A 82 11.20 6.36 0.27
N LYS A 83 10.78 7.27 1.16
CA LYS A 83 10.61 8.69 0.81
C LYS A 83 11.89 9.35 0.31
N GLN A 84 13.03 9.06 0.95
CA GLN A 84 14.32 9.58 0.52
C GLN A 84 14.73 9.04 -0.85
N ARG A 85 14.50 7.74 -1.10
CA ARG A 85 14.78 7.13 -2.41
C ARG A 85 13.92 7.75 -3.51
N TYR A 86 12.62 7.93 -3.24
CA TYR A 86 11.72 8.54 -4.21
C TYR A 86 12.14 9.98 -4.54
N LEU A 87 12.46 10.79 -3.51
CA LEU A 87 12.97 12.14 -3.73
C LEU A 87 14.28 12.17 -4.51
N ALA A 88 15.23 11.29 -4.22
CA ALA A 88 16.50 11.21 -4.93
C ALA A 88 16.32 10.86 -6.42
N ALA A 89 15.32 10.03 -6.74
CA ALA A 89 14.94 9.74 -8.13
C ALA A 89 14.25 10.93 -8.80
N ALA A 90 13.28 11.56 -8.10
CA ALA A 90 12.58 12.75 -8.57
C ALA A 90 13.53 13.92 -8.87
N GLU A 91 14.63 14.06 -8.12
CA GLU A 91 15.67 15.07 -8.36
C GLU A 91 16.43 14.88 -9.67
N GLN A 92 16.49 13.66 -10.18
CA GLN A 92 17.14 13.34 -11.46
C GLN A 92 16.17 13.43 -12.63
N ASP A 93 14.86 13.51 -12.35
CA ASP A 93 13.82 13.62 -13.36
C ASP A 93 13.62 15.08 -13.79
N THR A 94 14.13 15.41 -14.98
CA THR A 94 14.00 16.75 -15.57
C THR A 94 12.57 17.17 -15.91
N SER A 95 11.60 16.25 -15.87
CA SER A 95 10.19 16.57 -16.10
C SER A 95 9.50 17.19 -14.89
N ILE A 96 10.07 17.03 -13.70
CA ILE A 96 9.53 17.57 -12.45
C ILE A 96 9.99 19.03 -12.27
N ASP A 97 9.05 19.91 -11.93
CA ASP A 97 9.35 21.33 -11.67
C ASP A 97 10.24 21.47 -10.42
N ALA A 98 11.43 22.05 -10.59
CA ALA A 98 12.40 22.27 -9.52
C ALA A 98 11.84 23.10 -8.34
N THR A 99 10.91 24.01 -8.60
CA THR A 99 10.25 24.83 -7.58
C THR A 99 9.31 23.97 -6.72
N VAL A 100 8.56 23.07 -7.35
CA VAL A 100 7.68 22.13 -6.65
C VAL A 100 8.51 21.19 -5.79
N LEU A 101 9.61 20.66 -6.34
CA LEU A 101 10.52 19.79 -5.61
C LEU A 101 11.14 20.47 -4.39
N ASP A 102 11.55 21.74 -4.52
CA ASP A 102 12.08 22.53 -3.41
C ASP A 102 11.03 22.85 -2.34
N GLN A 103 9.75 23.01 -2.72
CA GLN A 103 8.65 23.16 -1.76
C GLN A 103 8.43 21.85 -0.98
N VAL A 104 8.34 20.73 -1.69
CA VAL A 104 8.15 19.39 -1.10
C VAL A 104 9.28 19.05 -0.13
N ARG A 105 10.53 19.38 -0.46
CA ARG A 105 11.69 19.18 0.43
C ARG A 105 11.59 19.94 1.76
N ARG A 106 10.92 21.10 1.76
CA ARG A 106 10.75 21.94 2.97
C ARG A 106 9.55 21.51 3.80
N GLU A 107 8.56 20.87 3.18
CA GLU A 107 7.39 20.34 3.87
C GLU A 107 7.79 19.13 4.73
N ARG A 108 7.53 19.22 6.03
CA ARG A 108 7.86 18.16 6.99
C ARG A 108 6.63 17.34 7.30
N GLY A 109 6.85 16.08 7.68
CA GLY A 109 5.77 15.19 8.12
C GLY A 109 4.97 14.53 7.00
N LEU A 110 5.25 14.84 5.73
CA LEU A 110 4.59 14.16 4.62
C LEU A 110 4.86 12.66 4.63
N SER A 111 3.79 11.87 4.48
CA SER A 111 3.86 10.47 4.13
C SER A 111 4.31 10.29 2.66
N LEU A 112 4.68 9.07 2.26
CA LEU A 112 5.06 8.82 0.87
C LEU A 112 3.87 9.03 -0.08
N SER A 113 2.67 8.64 0.34
CA SER A 113 1.42 8.85 -0.40
C SER A 113 1.17 10.33 -0.68
N GLN A 114 1.32 11.19 0.34
CA GLN A 114 1.14 12.62 0.18
C GLN A 114 2.26 13.23 -0.68
N LEU A 115 3.50 12.83 -0.44
CA LEU A 115 4.66 13.36 -1.16
C LEU A 115 4.63 13.00 -2.65
N ALA A 116 4.62 11.71 -2.96
CA ALA A 116 4.67 11.24 -4.34
C ALA A 116 3.34 11.49 -5.05
N GLY A 117 2.24 11.30 -4.33
CA GLY A 117 0.91 11.36 -4.92
C GLY A 117 0.33 12.76 -5.01
N GLU A 118 0.08 13.39 -3.86
CA GLU A 118 -0.61 14.68 -3.84
C GLU A 118 0.28 15.84 -4.30
N ARG A 119 1.59 15.77 -4.05
CA ARG A 119 2.50 16.87 -4.39
C ARG A 119 3.21 16.67 -5.73
N LEU A 120 3.62 15.44 -6.03
CA LEU A 120 4.40 15.12 -7.24
C LEU A 120 3.59 14.41 -8.34
N GLY A 121 2.31 14.11 -8.08
CA GLY A 121 1.36 13.70 -9.12
C GLY A 121 1.42 12.22 -9.52
N TYR A 122 1.92 11.33 -8.66
CA TYR A 122 1.94 9.89 -8.90
C TYR A 122 0.65 9.17 -8.41
N PRO A 123 0.06 8.24 -9.17
CA PRO A 123 0.38 7.94 -10.56
C PRO A 123 -0.08 9.08 -11.49
N PRO A 124 0.66 9.37 -12.58
CA PRO A 124 0.28 10.42 -13.52
C PRO A 124 -1.09 10.14 -14.15
N ALA A 125 -1.96 11.14 -14.14
CA ALA A 125 -3.30 11.01 -14.72
C ALA A 125 -3.22 10.71 -16.23
N GLY A 126 -3.96 9.70 -16.68
CA GLY A 126 -4.06 9.35 -18.11
C GLY A 126 -2.90 8.50 -18.67
N GLU A 127 -1.89 8.15 -17.86
CA GLU A 127 -0.83 7.25 -18.27
C GLU A 127 -1.32 5.81 -18.35
N GLN A 128 -1.52 5.30 -19.57
CA GLN A 128 -2.16 4.02 -19.83
C GLN A 128 -1.31 2.80 -19.45
N GLU A 129 0.02 2.95 -19.37
CA GLU A 129 0.93 1.88 -18.99
C GLU A 129 1.06 1.74 -17.46
N ASN A 130 0.60 2.74 -16.70
CA ASN A 130 0.63 2.68 -15.25
C ASN A 130 -0.40 1.65 -14.73
N ALA A 131 0.09 0.65 -14.00
CA ALA A 131 -0.74 -0.45 -13.51
C ALA A 131 -1.89 0.01 -12.60
N LEU A 132 -1.70 1.07 -11.81
CA LEU A 132 -2.75 1.60 -10.92
C LEU A 132 -3.86 2.30 -11.72
N ASN A 133 -3.49 3.05 -12.77
CA ASN A 133 -4.48 3.64 -13.67
C ASN A 133 -5.31 2.55 -14.39
N LEU A 134 -4.68 1.46 -14.81
CA LEU A 134 -5.38 0.31 -15.41
C LEU A 134 -6.33 -0.36 -14.41
N LEU A 135 -5.87 -0.62 -13.18
CA LEU A 135 -6.70 -1.20 -12.12
C LEU A 135 -7.89 -0.30 -11.76
N ALA A 136 -7.67 1.02 -11.71
CA ALA A 136 -8.71 2.01 -11.47
C ALA A 136 -9.76 2.02 -12.59
N ALA A 137 -9.38 1.71 -13.83
CA ALA A 137 -10.28 1.69 -14.98
C ALA A 137 -11.20 0.45 -15.05
N PHE A 138 -10.97 -0.60 -14.25
CA PHE A 138 -11.79 -1.83 -14.30
C PHE A 138 -13.17 -1.72 -13.61
N ASP A 139 -13.54 -0.56 -13.07
CA ASP A 139 -14.86 -0.33 -12.43
C ASP A 139 -15.23 -1.36 -11.34
N MET A 140 -14.22 -1.82 -10.61
CA MET A 140 -14.40 -2.73 -9.50
C MET A 140 -14.96 -1.97 -8.30
N PRO A 141 -15.99 -2.50 -7.64
CA PRO A 141 -16.55 -1.86 -6.45
C PRO A 141 -15.63 -2.00 -5.23
N ILE A 142 -14.74 -3.00 -5.22
CA ILE A 142 -13.93 -3.36 -4.05
C ILE A 142 -12.52 -3.71 -4.50
N TYR A 143 -11.54 -3.16 -3.80
CA TYR A 143 -10.12 -3.47 -3.94
C TYR A 143 -9.58 -3.85 -2.56
N LEU A 144 -8.85 -4.97 -2.49
CA LEU A 144 -8.07 -5.34 -1.31
C LEU A 144 -6.62 -4.97 -1.56
N THR A 145 -5.93 -4.47 -0.54
CA THR A 145 -4.54 -4.10 -0.70
C THR A 145 -3.69 -4.37 0.53
N THR A 146 -2.45 -4.78 0.30
CA THR A 146 -1.40 -4.85 1.32
C THR A 146 -0.39 -3.72 1.18
N THR A 147 -0.63 -2.75 0.28
CA THR A 147 0.15 -1.50 0.28
C THR A 147 -0.33 -0.57 1.39
N PRO A 148 0.58 0.10 2.12
CA PRO A 148 0.21 1.17 3.03
C PRO A 148 0.02 2.52 2.32
N HIS A 149 0.15 2.57 0.99
CA HIS A 149 0.12 3.80 0.21
C HIS A 149 -1.21 4.03 -0.50
N LEU A 150 -1.67 5.29 -0.56
CA LEU A 150 -2.96 5.71 -1.14
C LEU A 150 -2.93 5.93 -2.68
N PHE A 151 -1.97 5.31 -3.38
CA PHE A 151 -1.78 5.56 -4.81
C PHE A 151 -2.91 5.01 -5.69
N LEU A 152 -3.59 3.95 -5.26
CA LEU A 152 -4.76 3.43 -5.97
C LEU A 152 -5.94 4.41 -5.85
N GLU A 153 -6.13 5.02 -4.69
CA GLU A 153 -7.14 6.05 -4.46
C GLU A 153 -6.89 7.28 -5.32
N ILE A 154 -5.63 7.69 -5.45
CA ILE A 154 -5.25 8.78 -6.35
C ILE A 154 -5.59 8.40 -7.79
N ALA A 155 -5.24 7.18 -8.24
CA ALA A 155 -5.60 6.69 -9.58
C ALA A 155 -7.12 6.68 -9.82
N LEU A 156 -7.91 6.24 -8.83
CA LEU A 156 -9.37 6.25 -8.88
C LEU A 156 -9.92 7.68 -8.98
N ARG A 157 -9.40 8.62 -8.18
CA ARG A 157 -9.78 10.04 -8.24
C ARG A 157 -9.40 10.70 -9.57
N ASN A 158 -8.27 10.31 -10.17
CA ASN A 158 -7.87 10.78 -11.51
C ASN A 158 -8.90 10.40 -12.59
N LEU A 159 -9.70 9.35 -12.36
CA LEU A 159 -10.83 8.95 -13.22
C LEU A 159 -12.18 9.52 -12.77
N GLY A 160 -12.19 10.46 -11.82
CA GLY A 160 -13.40 11.09 -11.31
C GLY A 160 -14.21 10.26 -10.30
N LYS A 161 -13.64 9.15 -9.79
CA LYS A 161 -14.29 8.31 -8.79
C LYS A 161 -14.09 8.87 -7.38
N ARG A 162 -14.90 8.39 -6.44
CA ARG A 162 -14.89 8.81 -5.03
C ARG A 162 -14.53 7.60 -4.15
N PRO A 163 -13.26 7.16 -4.12
CA PRO A 163 -12.90 6.00 -3.34
C PRO A 163 -13.09 6.27 -1.84
N ARG A 164 -13.60 5.26 -1.12
CA ARG A 164 -13.57 5.18 0.33
C ARG A 164 -12.41 4.28 0.73
N THR A 165 -11.57 4.77 1.62
CA THR A 165 -10.47 4.00 2.20
C THR A 165 -10.91 3.46 3.55
N GLU A 166 -10.70 2.16 3.78
CA GLU A 166 -10.85 1.55 5.09
C GLU A 166 -9.62 0.73 5.43
N VAL A 167 -9.28 0.65 6.72
CA VAL A 167 -8.09 -0.05 7.22
C VAL A 167 -8.52 -1.16 8.16
N TYR A 168 -7.95 -2.35 7.96
CA TYR A 168 -8.10 -3.43 8.91
C TYR A 168 -7.24 -3.19 10.15
N ALA A 169 -7.88 -2.99 11.29
CA ALA A 169 -7.23 -2.92 12.60
C ALA A 169 -6.83 -4.32 13.08
N TRP A 170 -5.73 -4.85 12.54
CA TRP A 170 -5.24 -6.20 12.83
C TRP A 170 -4.76 -6.42 14.28
N HIS A 171 -4.76 -5.37 15.12
CA HIS A 171 -4.66 -5.47 16.57
C HIS A 171 -5.55 -4.42 17.25
N GLU A 172 -6.06 -4.73 18.45
CA GLU A 172 -7.02 -3.87 19.18
C GLU A 172 -6.49 -2.46 19.42
N ALA A 173 -5.19 -2.31 19.74
CA ALA A 173 -4.61 -0.98 19.95
C ALA A 173 -4.61 -0.08 18.69
N LEU A 174 -4.85 -0.60 17.47
CA LEU A 174 -5.03 0.24 16.28
C LEU A 174 -6.38 0.97 16.28
N GLU A 175 -7.35 0.51 17.05
CA GLU A 175 -8.65 1.19 17.14
C GLU A 175 -8.52 2.61 17.71
N GLU A 176 -7.51 2.88 18.52
CA GLU A 176 -7.22 4.23 19.03
C GLU A 176 -6.33 5.06 18.08
N VAL A 177 -5.52 4.38 17.25
CA VAL A 177 -4.57 5.01 16.32
C VAL A 177 -5.21 5.39 14.99
N ILE A 178 -6.07 4.52 14.46
CA ILE A 178 -6.73 4.71 13.16
C ILE A 178 -7.93 5.65 13.31
N PRO A 179 -7.94 6.78 12.58
CA PRO A 179 -9.06 7.72 12.61
C PRO A 179 -10.40 7.11 12.19
N PRO A 180 -11.53 7.63 12.71
CA PRO A 180 -12.87 7.13 12.38
C PRO A 180 -13.20 7.05 10.89
N GLU A 181 -12.67 7.97 10.08
CA GLU A 181 -12.87 8.02 8.62
C GLU A 181 -12.28 6.82 7.88
N TYR A 182 -11.31 6.12 8.46
CA TYR A 182 -10.69 4.91 7.92
C TYR A 182 -11.24 3.62 8.54
N LYS A 183 -12.21 3.72 9.45
CA LYS A 183 -12.84 2.55 10.06
C LYS A 183 -13.95 1.98 9.19
N THR A 184 -14.20 0.69 9.38
CA THR A 184 -15.25 -0.02 8.65
C THR A 184 -16.63 0.56 8.94
N ASP A 185 -17.37 0.85 7.86
CA ASP A 185 -18.76 1.26 7.92
C ASP A 185 -19.65 0.12 7.38
N PRO A 186 -20.43 -0.53 8.26
CA PRO A 186 -21.25 -1.68 7.88
C PRO A 186 -22.40 -1.31 6.94
N ASP A 187 -22.78 -0.04 6.87
CA ASP A 187 -23.88 0.45 6.03
C ASP A 187 -23.39 0.93 4.66
N PHE A 188 -22.06 1.06 4.47
CA PHE A 188 -21.48 1.44 3.19
C PHE A 188 -21.62 0.33 2.15
N GLN A 189 -22.17 0.68 0.99
CA GLN A 189 -22.32 -0.22 -0.15
C GLN A 189 -21.39 0.22 -1.29
N PRO A 190 -20.26 -0.47 -1.50
CA PRO A 190 -19.31 -0.08 -2.52
C PRO A 190 -19.89 -0.18 -3.93
N SER A 191 -19.53 0.77 -4.79
CA SER A 191 -19.97 0.82 -6.19
C SER A 191 -18.80 1.19 -7.11
N ALA A 192 -19.00 1.14 -8.42
CA ALA A 192 -17.95 1.53 -9.36
C ALA A 192 -17.56 3.02 -9.26
N ASP A 193 -18.54 3.89 -8.95
CA ASP A 193 -18.34 5.34 -8.80
C ASP A 193 -17.81 5.72 -7.41
N GLU A 194 -18.10 4.88 -6.42
CA GLU A 194 -17.70 5.05 -5.02
C GLU A 194 -17.13 3.72 -4.49
N PRO A 195 -15.93 3.32 -4.96
CA PRO A 195 -15.35 2.02 -4.63
C PRO A 195 -14.72 2.00 -3.25
N LEU A 196 -14.68 0.83 -2.63
CA LEU A 196 -13.93 0.57 -1.40
C LEU A 196 -12.49 0.16 -1.73
N VAL A 197 -11.51 0.80 -1.10
CA VAL A 197 -10.13 0.33 -1.02
C VAL A 197 -9.84 -0.08 0.42
N TYR A 198 -9.68 -1.38 0.63
CA TYR A 198 -9.52 -1.97 1.97
C TYR A 198 -8.06 -2.35 2.21
N HIS A 199 -7.40 -1.63 3.12
CA HIS A 199 -5.99 -1.77 3.46
C HIS A 199 -5.82 -2.79 4.59
N LEU A 200 -5.21 -3.93 4.25
CA LEU A 200 -4.93 -4.99 5.21
C LEU A 200 -3.70 -4.69 6.08
N HIS A 201 -2.74 -3.92 5.55
CA HIS A 201 -1.43 -3.70 6.17
C HIS A 201 -1.23 -2.25 6.62
N GLY A 202 -2.30 -1.56 7.01
CA GLY A 202 -2.22 -0.20 7.54
C GLY A 202 -2.06 0.89 6.48
N LEU A 203 -1.65 2.08 6.94
CA LEU A 203 -1.37 3.27 6.13
C LEU A 203 -0.05 3.91 6.51
N ASP A 204 0.62 4.53 5.54
CA ASP A 204 1.94 5.15 5.72
C ASP A 204 1.92 6.41 6.60
N GLU A 205 0.75 7.02 6.83
CA GLU A 205 0.56 8.10 7.79
C GLU A 205 0.52 7.59 9.24
N TYR A 206 0.22 6.30 9.46
CA TYR A 206 0.13 5.68 10.78
C TYR A 206 1.12 4.51 10.89
N PRO A 207 2.41 4.77 11.19
CA PRO A 207 3.45 3.74 11.19
C PRO A 207 3.13 2.52 12.05
N ASP A 208 2.49 2.68 13.22
CA ASP A 208 2.10 1.56 14.08
C ASP A 208 1.18 0.55 13.37
N SER A 209 0.35 1.02 12.42
CA SER A 209 -0.59 0.18 11.67
C SER A 209 0.07 -0.72 10.63
N LEU A 210 1.35 -0.52 10.30
CA LEU A 210 1.99 -1.30 9.25
C LEU A 210 2.21 -2.75 9.70
N VAL A 211 1.87 -3.69 8.82
CA VAL A 211 2.36 -5.07 8.92
C VAL A 211 3.69 -5.13 8.17
N LEU A 212 4.80 -5.04 8.91
CA LEU A 212 6.14 -4.92 8.32
C LEU A 212 7.14 -5.92 8.90
N THR A 213 7.27 -6.01 10.22
CA THR A 213 8.19 -6.96 10.86
C THR A 213 7.65 -8.38 10.79
N GLU A 214 8.53 -9.38 10.99
CA GLU A 214 8.10 -10.78 11.08
C GLU A 214 7.05 -10.99 12.19
N GLU A 215 7.24 -10.34 13.35
CA GLU A 215 6.29 -10.35 14.45
C GLU A 215 4.92 -9.76 14.03
N ASP A 216 4.90 -8.60 13.36
CA ASP A 216 3.64 -8.03 12.85
C ASP A 216 2.93 -8.99 11.89
N HIS A 217 3.67 -9.67 11.01
CA HIS A 217 3.10 -10.63 10.06
C HIS A 217 2.47 -11.84 10.77
N LEU A 218 3.11 -12.36 11.82
CA LEU A 218 2.58 -13.48 12.60
C LEU A 218 1.30 -13.08 13.36
N ASP A 219 1.31 -11.91 13.99
CA ASP A 219 0.15 -11.37 14.70
C ASP A 219 -1.01 -11.10 13.75
N PHE A 220 -0.74 -10.45 12.62
CA PHE A 220 -1.72 -10.24 11.56
C PHE A 220 -2.36 -11.57 11.10
N LEU A 221 -1.55 -12.59 10.82
CA LEU A 221 -2.06 -13.91 10.38
C LEU A 221 -2.94 -14.57 11.45
N GLY A 222 -2.57 -14.45 12.72
CA GLY A 222 -3.36 -14.97 13.84
C GLY A 222 -4.73 -14.29 13.92
N ASN A 223 -4.76 -12.97 13.87
CA ASN A 223 -5.98 -12.17 14.05
C ASN A 223 -6.88 -12.22 12.82
N VAL A 224 -6.32 -12.16 11.60
CA VAL A 224 -7.10 -12.18 10.36
C VAL A 224 -7.85 -13.49 10.19
N ILE A 225 -7.25 -14.63 10.54
CA ILE A 225 -7.91 -15.95 10.46
C ILE A 225 -9.08 -16.04 11.45
N HIS A 226 -8.94 -15.42 12.62
CA HIS A 226 -9.99 -15.35 13.62
C HIS A 226 -11.12 -14.44 13.14
N ASP A 227 -10.80 -13.21 12.72
CA ASP A 227 -11.78 -12.16 12.41
C ASP A 227 -12.54 -12.41 11.10
N PHE A 228 -11.91 -13.04 10.09
CA PHE A 228 -12.60 -13.42 8.85
C PHE A 228 -13.73 -14.43 9.11
N ARG A 229 -13.66 -15.20 10.20
CA ARG A 229 -14.71 -16.16 10.60
C ARG A 229 -15.84 -15.52 11.39
N GLU A 230 -15.63 -14.35 11.97
CA GLU A 230 -16.60 -13.69 12.85
C GLU A 230 -17.47 -12.70 12.07
N ILE A 231 -18.78 -12.71 12.28
CA ILE A 231 -19.72 -11.80 11.60
C ILE A 231 -19.59 -10.38 12.17
N GLY A 232 -19.36 -9.37 11.33
CA GLY A 232 -19.31 -7.95 11.69
C GLY A 232 -17.90 -7.33 11.77
N LYS A 233 -16.82 -8.13 11.77
CA LYS A 233 -15.43 -7.63 11.88
C LYS A 233 -14.74 -7.26 10.57
N MET A 234 -15.35 -7.61 9.44
CA MET A 234 -14.91 -7.23 8.10
C MET A 234 -16.12 -6.65 7.37
N PRO A 235 -15.93 -5.71 6.42
CA PRO A 235 -17.04 -5.19 5.63
C PRO A 235 -17.82 -6.35 5.02
N ASN A 236 -19.15 -6.34 5.12
CA ASN A 236 -19.98 -7.39 4.52
C ASN A 236 -19.76 -7.51 3.01
N ALA A 237 -19.33 -6.41 2.37
CA ALA A 237 -18.95 -6.36 0.97
C ALA A 237 -17.67 -7.16 0.66
N VAL A 238 -16.78 -7.37 1.64
CA VAL A 238 -15.49 -8.06 1.51
C VAL A 238 -15.59 -9.57 1.82
N ARG A 239 -16.69 -10.03 2.43
CA ARG A 239 -16.97 -11.45 2.67
C ARG A 239 -17.52 -12.16 1.43
#